data_AF-A0A935RPF9-F1
#
_entry.id   AF-A0A935RPF9-F1
#
_cell.length_a   1.000
_cell.length_b   1.000
_cell.length_c   1.000
_cell.angle_alpha   90.00
_cell.angle_beta   90.00
_cell.angle_gamma   90.00
#
_symmetry.space_group_name_H-M   'P 1'
#
loop_
_entity.id
_entity.type
_entity.pdbx_description
1 polymer ?
#
loop_
_entity_poly.entity_id
_entity_poly.type
_entity_poly.pdbx_seq_one_letter_code
_entity_poly.pdbx_strand_id
1 'polypeptide(L)'
;MRRFPRSKRLRLELRGLMRLLEPLVGPGEIVRETDIAEDQDLIERKRRIPKLEGLQLAAYRRRVQDVLVELIDDSPALQKVKRGQQLSAADFDELCGLVLTQDPELDLHDLSTHYPELADRLDIAIRQIIGMDVEVVSMTFESFVQQNNLSSKQIRFLTLLKNHLSKYGSIGMERLYQDPFTSLDSNGIDGVFADKSNEIIEILRSNSYLN
;
A
#
# COMPACT_ATOMS: atom_id res chain seq x y z
N MET A 1 20.58 0.57 -51.28
CA MET A 1 20.97 -0.52 -52.20
C MET A 1 22.51 -0.57 -52.31
N ARG A 2 23.19 -1.50 -51.62
CA ARG A 2 24.63 -1.80 -51.85
C ARG A 2 24.83 -3.32 -51.81
N ARG A 3 25.31 -3.85 -52.95
CA ARG A 3 25.62 -5.25 -53.23
C ARG A 3 26.89 -5.68 -52.45
N PHE A 4 26.88 -6.86 -51.84
CA PHE A 4 28.10 -7.57 -51.42
C PHE A 4 28.34 -8.80 -52.31
N PRO A 5 29.09 -8.69 -53.43
CA PRO A 5 29.33 -9.79 -54.36
C PRO A 5 30.55 -10.67 -54.00
N ARG A 6 31.12 -10.55 -52.80
CA ARG A 6 32.39 -11.25 -52.45
C ARG A 6 32.22 -12.61 -51.75
N SER A 7 31.07 -12.89 -51.12
CA SER A 7 30.89 -14.13 -50.31
C SER A 7 30.48 -15.38 -51.10
N LYS A 8 30.14 -15.25 -52.39
CA LYS A 8 29.75 -16.40 -53.23
C LYS A 8 30.95 -17.13 -53.83
N ARG A 9 32.06 -16.41 -54.06
CA ARG A 9 33.25 -16.98 -54.71
C ARG A 9 34.05 -17.89 -53.76
N LEU A 10 34.18 -17.51 -52.49
CA LEU A 10 34.86 -18.32 -51.48
C LEU A 10 34.17 -19.68 -51.24
N ARG A 11 32.83 -19.74 -51.30
CA ARG A 11 32.08 -20.98 -51.10
C ARG A 11 32.23 -21.98 -52.25
N LEU A 12 32.42 -21.50 -53.48
CA LEU A 12 32.62 -22.37 -54.64
C LEU A 12 34.01 -23.00 -54.64
N GLU A 13 35.04 -22.25 -54.23
CA GLU A 13 36.42 -22.75 -54.16
C GLU A 13 36.61 -23.78 -53.02
N LEU A 14 35.94 -23.59 -51.87
CA LEU A 14 35.97 -24.56 -50.76
C LEU A 14 35.20 -25.87 -51.07
N ARG A 15 34.22 -25.86 -51.97
CA ARG A 15 33.45 -27.07 -52.35
C ARG A 15 34.31 -28.09 -53.10
N GLY A 16 35.30 -27.62 -53.86
CA GLY A 16 36.25 -28.49 -54.57
C GLY A 16 37.20 -29.22 -53.63
N LEU A 17 37.60 -28.57 -52.54
CA LEU A 17 38.53 -29.09 -51.54
C LEU A 17 37.87 -30.01 -50.50
N MET A 18 36.57 -29.84 -50.22
CA MET A 18 35.80 -30.72 -49.31
C MET A 18 35.69 -32.18 -49.78
N ARG A 19 35.88 -32.45 -51.08
CA ARG A 19 35.78 -33.81 -51.64
C ARG A 19 37.06 -34.64 -51.46
N LEU A 20 38.15 -34.03 -50.99
CA LEU A 20 39.41 -34.71 -50.68
C LEU A 20 39.58 -35.05 -49.20
N LEU A 21 38.61 -34.70 -48.35
CA LEU A 21 38.59 -35.13 -46.97
C LEU A 21 37.89 -36.49 -46.90
N GLU A 22 38.64 -37.54 -46.58
CA GLU A 22 38.06 -38.81 -46.16
C GLU A 22 37.05 -38.53 -45.03
N PRO A 23 35.88 -39.21 -45.03
CA PRO A 23 34.88 -38.99 -44.01
C PRO A 23 35.47 -39.39 -42.67
N LEU A 24 35.81 -38.39 -41.86
CA LEU A 24 36.16 -38.63 -40.47
C LEU A 24 34.89 -39.14 -39.80
N VAL A 25 34.81 -40.46 -39.63
CA VAL A 25 33.83 -41.10 -38.76
C VAL A 25 34.24 -40.75 -37.33
N GLY A 26 33.93 -39.52 -36.92
CA GLY A 26 33.89 -39.10 -35.53
C GLY A 26 32.54 -39.47 -34.93
N PRO A 27 32.46 -39.78 -33.63
CA PRO A 27 31.19 -40.09 -32.97
C PRO A 27 30.25 -38.92 -33.20
N GLY A 28 29.04 -39.22 -33.69
CA GLY A 28 28.06 -38.24 -34.12
C GLY A 28 27.96 -37.10 -33.11
N GLU A 29 28.04 -35.87 -33.61
CA GLU A 29 27.69 -34.70 -32.83
C GLU A 29 26.31 -34.96 -32.24
N ILE A 30 26.29 -35.19 -30.93
CA ILE A 30 25.07 -35.28 -30.15
C ILE A 30 24.48 -33.89 -30.26
N VAL A 31 23.53 -33.70 -31.17
CA VAL A 31 22.70 -32.51 -31.18
C VAL A 31 22.08 -32.48 -29.78
N ARG A 32 22.49 -31.51 -28.97
CA ARG A 32 21.86 -31.26 -27.68
C ARG A 32 20.50 -30.68 -27.98
N GLU A 33 19.54 -31.53 -28.30
CA GLU A 33 18.14 -31.17 -28.26
C GLU A 33 17.82 -30.91 -26.79
N THR A 34 17.81 -29.63 -26.43
CA THR A 34 17.28 -29.23 -25.13
C THR A 34 15.77 -29.24 -25.30
N ASP A 35 15.16 -30.40 -25.07
CA ASP A 35 13.73 -30.50 -24.92
C ASP A 35 13.37 -29.80 -23.60
N ILE A 36 12.99 -28.54 -23.70
CA ILE A 36 12.50 -27.76 -22.56
C ILE A 36 11.05 -28.19 -22.38
N ALA A 37 10.84 -29.24 -21.57
CA ALA A 37 9.51 -29.52 -21.04
C ALA A 37 9.12 -28.33 -20.15
N GLU A 38 8.18 -27.50 -20.63
CA GLU A 38 7.58 -26.43 -19.83
C GLU A 38 6.75 -27.08 -18.72
N ASP A 39 7.35 -27.21 -17.55
CA ASP A 39 6.65 -27.60 -16.33
C ASP A 39 5.79 -26.42 -15.87
N GLN A 40 4.47 -26.57 -15.97
CA GLN A 40 3.53 -25.50 -15.61
C GLN A 40 3.61 -25.12 -14.13
N ASP A 41 4.14 -26.01 -13.28
CA ASP A 41 4.35 -25.77 -11.85
C ASP A 41 5.61 -24.93 -11.54
N LEU A 42 6.53 -24.77 -12.49
CA LEU A 42 7.72 -23.90 -12.36
C LEU A 42 7.49 -22.47 -12.86
N ILE A 43 6.29 -22.16 -13.35
CA ILE A 43 5.93 -20.80 -13.73
C ILE A 43 5.62 -20.01 -12.46
N GLU A 44 6.67 -19.46 -11.83
CA GLU A 44 6.49 -18.37 -10.86
C GLU A 44 5.94 -17.14 -11.60
N ARG A 45 4.61 -17.05 -11.72
CA ARG A 45 3.94 -15.79 -12.07
C ARG A 45 4.06 -14.83 -10.89
N LYS A 46 5.27 -14.36 -10.63
CA LYS A 46 5.51 -13.30 -9.66
C LYS A 46 4.88 -12.04 -10.26
N ARG A 47 3.64 -11.75 -9.87
CA ARG A 47 2.91 -10.53 -10.25
C ARG A 47 3.83 -9.38 -9.88
N ARG A 48 4.47 -8.77 -10.87
CA ARG A 48 5.40 -7.67 -10.65
C ARG A 48 4.54 -6.45 -10.37
N ILE A 49 4.18 -6.25 -9.11
CA ILE A 49 3.45 -5.05 -8.66
C ILE A 49 4.43 -3.89 -8.90
N PRO A 50 4.16 -2.98 -9.86
CA PRO A 50 5.02 -1.82 -10.04
C PRO A 50 4.97 -1.02 -8.74
N LYS A 51 6.13 -0.59 -8.24
CA LYS A 51 6.17 0.38 -7.14
C LYS A 51 5.55 1.67 -7.68
N LEU A 52 4.27 1.87 -7.38
CA LEU A 52 3.51 3.01 -7.87
C LEU A 52 4.11 4.28 -7.25
N GLU A 53 4.60 5.20 -8.08
CA GLU A 53 5.16 6.47 -7.65
C GLU A 53 4.22 7.63 -8.02
N GLY A 54 4.11 8.61 -7.12
CA GLY A 54 3.40 9.87 -7.34
C GLY A 54 1.94 9.70 -7.78
N LEU A 55 1.66 10.02 -9.05
CA LEU A 55 0.31 10.05 -9.62
C LEU A 55 -0.37 8.68 -9.67
N GLN A 56 0.41 7.61 -9.88
CA GLN A 56 -0.14 6.26 -9.97
C GLN A 56 -0.59 5.74 -8.59
N LEU A 57 0.18 6.06 -7.53
CA LEU A 57 -0.21 5.72 -6.16
C LEU A 57 -1.46 6.50 -5.75
N ALA A 58 -1.56 7.78 -6.11
CA ALA A 58 -2.76 8.57 -5.83
C ALA A 58 -4.01 8.02 -6.55
N ALA A 59 -3.87 7.58 -7.80
CA ALA A 59 -4.96 6.94 -8.54
C ALA A 59 -5.35 5.59 -7.92
N TYR A 60 -4.37 4.78 -7.53
CA TYR A 60 -4.61 3.52 -6.82
C TYR A 60 -5.32 3.75 -5.48
N ARG A 61 -4.82 4.66 -4.64
CA ARG A 61 -5.45 5.01 -3.36
C ARG A 61 -6.90 5.45 -3.55
N ARG A 62 -7.18 6.25 -4.58
CA ARG A 62 -8.54 6.69 -4.89
C ARG A 62 -9.44 5.52 -5.29
N ARG A 63 -8.95 4.64 -6.17
CA ARG A 63 -9.68 3.42 -6.57
C ARG A 63 -9.97 2.52 -5.37
N VAL A 64 -8.98 2.30 -4.50
CA VAL A 64 -9.16 1.58 -3.23
C VAL A 64 -10.20 2.28 -2.37
N GLN A 65 -10.09 3.59 -2.19
CA GLN A 65 -11.04 4.37 -1.39
C GLN A 65 -12.48 4.20 -1.89
N ASP A 66 -12.71 4.35 -3.20
CA ASP A 66 -14.04 4.28 -3.78
C ASP A 66 -14.67 2.90 -3.53
N VAL A 67 -13.93 1.81 -3.79
CA VAL A 67 -14.39 0.43 -3.54
C VAL A 67 -14.66 0.19 -2.05
N LEU A 68 -13.75 0.63 -1.18
CA LEU A 68 -13.91 0.46 0.26
C LEU A 68 -15.11 1.24 0.79
N VAL A 69 -15.34 2.47 0.32
CA VAL A 69 -16.48 3.29 0.75
C VAL A 69 -17.81 2.65 0.34
N GLU A 70 -17.90 2.07 -0.84
CA GLU A 70 -19.10 1.33 -1.28
C GLU A 70 -19.36 0.08 -0.43
N LEU A 71 -18.31 -0.61 0.02
CA LEU A 71 -18.40 -1.83 0.82
C LEU A 71 -18.55 -1.59 2.34
N ILE A 72 -18.47 -0.34 2.82
CA ILE A 72 -18.53 -0.03 4.26
C ILE A 72 -19.82 -0.53 4.91
N ASP A 73 -20.96 -0.41 4.22
CA ASP A 73 -22.26 -0.78 4.80
C ASP A 73 -22.48 -2.30 4.80
N ASP A 74 -21.85 -3.02 3.86
CA ASP A 74 -21.98 -4.47 3.69
C ASP A 74 -20.95 -5.26 4.51
N SER A 75 -19.80 -4.66 4.84
CA SER A 75 -18.71 -5.35 5.51
C SER A 75 -18.59 -4.97 7.00
N PRO A 76 -18.82 -5.91 7.94
CA PRO A 76 -18.60 -5.65 9.37
C PRO A 76 -17.13 -5.38 9.68
N ALA A 77 -16.21 -5.95 8.89
CA ALA A 77 -14.78 -5.70 8.98
C ALA A 77 -14.43 -4.22 8.74
N LEU A 78 -15.00 -3.59 7.69
CA LEU A 78 -14.79 -2.17 7.42
C LEU A 78 -15.42 -1.27 8.48
N GLN A 79 -16.59 -1.65 9.01
CA GLN A 79 -17.22 -0.92 10.11
C GLN A 79 -16.35 -0.93 11.38
N LYS A 80 -15.69 -2.06 11.69
CA LYS A 80 -14.72 -2.14 12.79
C LYS A 80 -13.55 -1.17 12.58
N VAL A 81 -12.97 -1.14 11.37
CA VAL A 81 -11.86 -0.22 11.04
C VAL A 81 -12.30 1.24 11.15
N LYS A 82 -13.48 1.60 10.65
CA LYS A 82 -14.05 2.96 10.75
C LYS A 82 -14.30 3.39 12.20
N ARG A 83 -14.61 2.43 13.08
CA ARG A 83 -14.71 2.62 14.54
C ARG A 83 -13.37 2.61 15.26
N GLY A 84 -12.26 2.53 14.53
CA GLY A 84 -10.91 2.53 15.09
C GLY A 84 -10.50 1.22 15.78
N GLN A 85 -11.27 0.15 15.60
CA GLN A 85 -10.98 -1.16 16.17
C GLN A 85 -9.92 -1.89 15.34
N GLN A 86 -9.16 -2.77 15.99
CA GLN A 86 -8.19 -3.61 15.31
C GLN A 86 -8.92 -4.66 14.47
N LEU A 87 -8.35 -4.95 13.29
CA LEU A 87 -8.86 -5.95 12.38
C LEU A 87 -8.20 -7.30 12.67
N SER A 88 -8.99 -8.36 12.81
CA SER A 88 -8.46 -9.73 12.90
C SER A 88 -7.89 -10.16 11.54
N ALA A 89 -6.92 -11.08 11.53
CA ALA A 89 -6.42 -11.67 10.28
C ALA A 89 -7.55 -12.27 9.43
N ALA A 90 -8.50 -12.96 10.07
CA ALA A 90 -9.66 -13.52 9.38
C ALA A 90 -10.59 -12.44 8.80
N ASP A 91 -10.81 -11.34 9.53
CA ASP A 91 -11.63 -10.21 9.04
C ASP A 91 -10.95 -9.53 7.84
N PHE A 92 -9.61 -9.48 7.84
CA PHE A 92 -8.83 -8.94 6.73
C PHE A 92 -8.90 -9.82 5.49
N ASP A 93 -8.74 -11.14 5.64
CA ASP A 93 -8.85 -12.09 4.53
C ASP A 93 -10.24 -12.04 3.87
N GLU A 94 -11.30 -11.94 4.69
CA GLU A 94 -12.68 -11.76 4.20
C GLU A 94 -12.82 -10.46 3.40
N LEU A 95 -12.29 -9.36 3.92
CA LEU A 95 -12.33 -8.05 3.29
C LEU A 95 -11.54 -8.05 1.96
N CYS A 96 -10.38 -8.71 1.90
CA CYS A 96 -9.63 -8.92 0.66
C CYS A 96 -10.46 -9.68 -0.38
N GLY A 97 -11.14 -10.75 0.02
CA GLY A 97 -12.02 -11.51 -0.89
C GLY A 97 -13.20 -10.68 -1.42
N LEU A 98 -13.82 -9.87 -0.56
CA LEU A 98 -14.89 -8.96 -0.95
C LEU A 98 -14.42 -7.90 -1.95
N VAL A 99 -13.26 -7.30 -1.69
CA VAL A 99 -12.67 -6.29 -2.60
C VAL A 99 -12.34 -6.90 -3.96
N LEU A 100 -11.73 -8.09 -3.99
CA LEU A 100 -11.43 -8.80 -5.24
C LEU A 100 -12.70 -9.19 -6.03
N THR A 101 -13.82 -9.38 -5.35
CA THR A 101 -15.12 -9.68 -5.99
C THR A 101 -15.68 -8.44 -6.70
N GLN A 102 -15.52 -7.25 -6.11
CA GLN A 102 -15.92 -5.99 -6.73
C GLN A 102 -14.94 -5.54 -7.82
N ASP A 103 -13.64 -5.69 -7.55
CA ASP A 103 -12.57 -5.27 -8.44
C ASP A 103 -11.44 -6.31 -8.49
N PRO A 104 -11.43 -7.18 -9.51
CA PRO A 104 -10.44 -8.25 -9.64
C PRO A 104 -8.99 -7.76 -9.83
N GLU A 105 -8.78 -6.49 -10.18
CA GLU A 105 -7.44 -5.92 -10.32
C GLU A 105 -6.89 -5.39 -8.99
N LEU A 106 -7.75 -5.20 -7.99
CA LEU A 106 -7.44 -4.54 -6.73
C LEU A 106 -7.19 -5.57 -5.61
N ASP A 107 -5.93 -5.85 -5.33
CA ASP A 107 -5.54 -6.68 -4.20
C ASP A 107 -5.09 -5.80 -3.02
N LEU A 108 -5.77 -5.89 -1.88
CA LEU A 108 -5.39 -5.14 -0.70
C LEU A 108 -4.05 -5.57 -0.10
N HIS A 109 -3.56 -6.77 -0.42
CA HIS A 109 -2.19 -7.17 -0.05
C HIS A 109 -1.15 -6.25 -0.70
N ASP A 110 -1.47 -5.62 -1.84
CA ASP A 110 -0.59 -4.65 -2.49
C ASP A 110 -0.40 -3.39 -1.61
N LEU A 111 -1.31 -3.11 -0.66
CA LEU A 111 -1.11 -2.03 0.32
C LEU A 111 0.16 -2.24 1.15
N SER A 112 0.51 -3.48 1.50
CA SER A 112 1.75 -3.77 2.24
C SER A 112 3.00 -3.37 1.45
N THR A 113 2.93 -3.46 0.11
CA THR A 113 4.04 -3.09 -0.79
C THR A 113 4.17 -1.56 -0.88
N HIS A 114 3.06 -0.83 -0.82
CA HIS A 114 3.05 0.64 -0.85
C HIS A 114 3.28 1.29 0.52
N TYR A 115 2.94 0.58 1.61
CA TYR A 115 3.06 1.03 2.99
C TYR A 115 3.85 0.01 3.83
N PRO A 116 5.16 -0.16 3.56
CA PRO A 116 5.97 -1.17 4.26
C PRO A 116 6.06 -0.92 5.77
N GLU A 117 5.95 0.35 6.20
CA GLU A 117 5.94 0.75 7.62
C GLU A 117 4.66 0.32 8.35
N LEU A 118 3.58 0.02 7.62
CA LEU A 118 2.27 -0.38 8.13
C LEU A 118 1.93 -1.83 7.76
N ALA A 119 2.89 -2.62 7.27
CA ALA A 119 2.64 -3.99 6.83
C ALA A 119 2.06 -4.88 7.95
N ASP A 120 2.48 -4.65 9.20
CA ASP A 120 1.97 -5.36 10.38
C ASP A 120 0.64 -4.78 10.90
N ARG A 121 0.22 -3.61 10.40
CA ARG A 121 -0.93 -2.82 10.85
C ARG A 121 -1.74 -2.28 9.66
N LEU A 122 -2.16 -3.19 8.79
CA LEU A 122 -2.98 -2.86 7.62
C LEU A 122 -4.32 -2.23 8.00
N ASP A 123 -4.80 -2.46 9.22
CA ASP A 123 -5.95 -1.77 9.80
C ASP A 123 -5.76 -0.25 9.82
N ILE A 124 -4.55 0.24 10.09
CA ILE A 124 -4.21 1.67 10.08
C ILE A 124 -4.15 2.18 8.64
N ALA A 125 -3.56 1.42 7.72
CA ALA A 125 -3.47 1.82 6.31
C ALA A 125 -4.86 1.95 5.67
N ILE A 126 -5.75 0.99 5.92
CA ILE A 126 -7.15 1.03 5.46
C ILE A 126 -7.84 2.26 6.06
N ARG A 127 -7.71 2.48 7.38
CA ARG A 127 -8.28 3.64 8.08
C ARG A 127 -7.78 4.97 7.52
N GLN A 128 -6.53 5.05 7.09
CA GLN A 128 -5.97 6.24 6.43
C GLN A 128 -6.55 6.51 5.03
N ILE A 129 -7.19 5.52 4.43
CA ILE A 129 -7.85 5.64 3.12
C ILE A 129 -9.32 6.02 3.31
N ILE A 130 -10.04 5.37 4.23
CA ILE A 130 -11.48 5.59 4.42
C ILE A 130 -11.84 6.67 5.45
N GLY A 131 -10.91 7.01 6.34
CA GLY A 131 -11.16 7.88 7.49
C GLY A 131 -11.81 7.17 8.68
N MET A 132 -12.31 7.95 9.63
CA MET A 132 -12.96 7.45 10.85
C MET A 132 -14.35 8.02 11.02
N ASP A 133 -15.17 7.32 11.79
CA ASP A 133 -16.48 7.83 12.17
C ASP A 133 -16.35 9.01 13.14
N VAL A 134 -17.00 10.13 12.80
CA VAL A 134 -16.99 11.36 13.58
C VAL A 134 -17.57 11.14 14.98
N GLU A 135 -18.61 10.30 15.10
CA GLU A 135 -19.26 10.01 16.38
C GLU A 135 -18.32 9.22 17.29
N VAL A 136 -17.64 8.22 16.75
CA VAL A 136 -16.67 7.41 17.49
C VAL A 136 -15.52 8.26 17.99
N VAL A 137 -14.93 9.06 17.11
CA VAL A 137 -13.87 10.00 17.49
C VAL A 137 -14.38 10.98 18.55
N SER A 138 -15.62 11.44 18.44
CA SER A 138 -16.20 12.37 19.43
C SER A 138 -16.39 11.74 20.81
N MET A 139 -16.90 10.51 20.87
CA MET A 139 -17.06 9.74 22.11
C MET A 139 -15.71 9.49 22.80
N THR A 140 -14.65 9.20 22.04
CA THR A 140 -13.31 8.97 22.61
C THR A 140 -12.81 10.16 23.43
N PHE A 141 -13.13 11.39 23.01
CA PHE A 141 -12.76 12.60 23.74
C PHE A 141 -13.84 13.11 24.70
N GLU A 142 -15.02 12.48 24.76
CA GLU A 142 -16.13 12.96 25.57
C GLU A 142 -15.80 12.88 27.06
N SER A 143 -15.27 11.75 27.52
CA SER A 143 -14.80 11.58 28.90
C SER A 143 -13.76 12.63 29.28
N PHE A 144 -12.83 12.95 28.38
CA PHE A 144 -11.81 13.98 28.61
C PHE A 144 -12.43 15.38 28.75
N VAL A 145 -13.42 15.72 27.91
CA VAL A 145 -14.14 17.00 27.96
C VAL A 145 -15.01 17.10 29.21
N GLN A 146 -15.62 16.01 29.68
CA GLN A 146 -16.47 16.02 30.88
C GLN A 146 -15.64 16.14 32.16
N GLN A 147 -14.47 15.51 32.22
CA GLN A 147 -13.58 15.55 33.38
C GLN A 147 -12.79 16.86 33.47
N ASN A 148 -12.60 17.55 32.34
CA ASN A 148 -11.80 18.76 32.27
C ASN A 148 -12.67 19.96 31.85
N ASN A 149 -12.71 21.01 32.66
CA ASN A 149 -13.36 22.26 32.25
C ASN A 149 -12.51 22.97 31.19
N LEU A 150 -12.75 22.67 29.91
CA LEU A 150 -11.92 23.14 28.80
C LEU A 150 -12.20 24.60 28.43
N SER A 151 -11.15 25.33 28.09
CA SER A 151 -11.26 26.67 27.52
C SER A 151 -11.70 26.63 26.06
N SER A 152 -12.21 27.75 25.53
CA SER A 152 -12.60 27.89 24.12
C SER A 152 -11.46 27.53 23.15
N LYS A 153 -10.21 27.82 23.52
CA LYS A 153 -9.00 27.48 22.74
C LYS A 153 -8.81 25.96 22.66
N GLN A 154 -8.96 25.27 23.80
CA GLN A 154 -8.85 23.82 23.91
C GLN A 154 -9.96 23.09 23.16
N ILE A 155 -11.21 23.57 23.25
CA ILE A 155 -12.34 23.02 22.50
C ILE A 155 -12.09 23.14 20.99
N ARG A 156 -11.55 24.28 20.53
CA ARG A 156 -11.23 24.48 19.11
C ARG A 156 -10.10 23.56 18.65
N PHE A 157 -9.07 23.35 19.48
CA PHE A 157 -8.02 22.38 19.18
C PHE A 157 -8.56 20.96 19.04
N LEU A 158 -9.40 20.51 19.99
CA LEU A 158 -10.04 19.20 19.89
C LEU A 158 -10.91 19.09 18.65
N THR A 159 -11.63 20.15 18.28
CA THR A 159 -12.44 20.15 17.04
C THR A 159 -11.56 19.94 15.80
N LEU A 160 -10.41 20.62 15.72
CA LEU A 160 -9.44 20.42 14.63
C LEU A 160 -8.89 18.98 14.63
N LEU A 161 -8.57 18.45 15.81
CA LEU A 161 -8.06 17.09 15.97
C LEU A 161 -9.10 16.05 15.53
N LYS A 162 -10.35 16.18 16.01
CA LYS A 162 -11.46 15.30 15.64
C LYS A 162 -11.70 15.32 14.13
N ASN A 163 -11.69 16.51 13.51
CA ASN A 163 -11.84 16.67 12.07
C ASN A 163 -10.69 16.01 11.30
N HIS A 164 -9.46 16.15 11.79
CA HIS A 164 -8.29 15.51 11.18
C HIS A 164 -8.42 13.98 11.26
N LEU A 165 -8.72 13.42 12.43
CA LEU A 165 -8.89 11.98 12.62
C LEU A 165 -10.04 11.42 11.77
N SER A 166 -11.16 12.14 11.70
CA SER A 166 -12.31 11.72 10.89
C SER A 166 -11.94 11.65 9.40
N LYS A 167 -11.10 12.56 8.92
CA LYS A 167 -10.73 12.65 7.51
C LYS A 167 -9.56 11.73 7.12
N TYR A 168 -8.55 11.61 7.98
CA TYR A 168 -7.29 10.95 7.67
C TYR A 168 -7.05 9.66 8.47
N GLY A 169 -7.94 9.31 9.39
CA GLY A 169 -7.91 8.07 10.16
C GLY A 169 -6.83 7.96 11.24
N SER A 170 -5.72 8.68 11.09
CA SER A 170 -4.65 8.77 12.07
C SER A 170 -3.97 10.14 12.01
N ILE A 171 -3.07 10.39 12.95
CA ILE A 171 -2.31 11.63 13.06
C ILE A 171 -0.89 11.35 13.55
N GLY A 172 0.10 11.94 12.89
CA GLY A 172 1.50 11.86 13.31
C GLY A 172 1.75 12.80 14.49
N MET A 173 2.69 12.45 15.36
CA MET A 173 3.01 13.29 16.54
C MET A 173 3.48 14.69 16.14
N GLU A 174 4.26 14.79 15.07
CA GLU A 174 4.74 16.06 14.52
C GLU A 174 3.61 16.97 14.01
N ARG A 175 2.48 16.39 13.57
CA ARG A 175 1.33 17.17 13.09
C ARG A 175 0.71 18.03 14.18
N LEU A 176 0.79 17.59 15.44
CA LEU A 176 0.27 18.35 16.59
C LEU A 176 1.04 19.67 16.84
N TYR A 177 2.22 19.82 16.21
CA TYR A 177 3.08 21.00 16.26
C TYR A 177 3.21 21.70 14.91
N GLN A 178 2.28 21.44 13.99
CA GLN A 178 2.21 22.07 12.67
C GLN A 178 0.84 22.68 12.42
N ASP A 179 0.71 23.44 11.33
CA ASP A 179 -0.60 23.93 10.90
C ASP A 179 -1.54 22.76 10.58
N PRO A 180 -2.84 22.84 10.95
CA PRO A 180 -3.56 24.01 11.49
C PRO A 180 -3.49 24.16 13.02
N PHE A 181 -2.81 23.26 13.74
CA PHE A 181 -2.79 23.26 15.21
C PHE A 181 -1.99 24.44 15.78
N THR A 182 -0.89 24.81 15.10
CA THR A 182 -0.06 25.97 15.46
C THR A 182 -0.75 27.33 15.28
N SER A 183 -1.85 27.37 14.53
CA SER A 183 -2.65 28.60 14.37
C SER A 183 -3.33 29.03 15.68
N LEU A 184 -3.56 28.08 16.60
CA LEU A 184 -4.11 28.37 17.93
C LEU A 184 -3.01 28.82 18.88
N ASP A 185 -1.87 28.12 18.88
CA ASP A 185 -0.71 28.43 19.69
C ASP A 185 0.58 28.02 18.98
N SER A 186 1.63 28.85 19.05
CA SER A 186 2.91 28.55 18.41
C SER A 186 3.55 27.25 18.92
N ASN A 187 3.22 26.84 20.15
CA ASN A 187 3.70 25.60 20.75
C ASN A 187 2.76 24.40 20.52
N GLY A 188 1.76 24.53 19.63
CA GLY A 188 0.85 23.45 19.26
C GLY A 188 0.05 22.90 20.45
N ILE A 189 0.07 21.58 20.61
CA ILE A 189 -0.65 20.90 21.70
C ILE A 189 -0.18 21.34 23.09
N ASP A 190 1.13 21.51 23.30
CA ASP A 190 1.69 21.90 24.61
C ASP A 190 1.33 23.34 24.96
N GLY A 191 1.21 24.23 23.97
CA GLY A 191 0.76 25.60 24.19
C GLY A 191 -0.72 25.70 24.57
N VAL A 192 -1.56 24.80 24.05
CA VAL A 192 -3.00 24.80 24.31
C VAL A 192 -3.37 24.00 25.57
N PHE A 193 -2.66 22.91 25.82
CA PHE A 193 -2.98 21.96 26.89
C PHE A 193 -1.97 21.90 28.02
N ALA A 194 -0.79 22.54 27.93
CA ALA A 194 0.23 22.60 28.98
C ALA A 194 0.38 21.29 29.77
N ASP A 195 -0.24 21.18 30.95
CA ASP A 195 -0.17 20.01 31.83
C ASP A 195 -0.97 18.79 31.34
N LYS A 196 -1.91 18.98 30.40
CA LYS A 196 -2.86 17.98 29.88
C LYS A 196 -2.51 17.46 28.49
N SER A 197 -1.42 17.94 27.87
CA SER A 197 -1.03 17.47 26.52
C SER A 197 -0.74 15.97 26.52
N ASN A 198 -0.10 15.48 27.58
CA ASN A 198 0.15 14.05 27.78
C ASN A 198 -1.12 13.21 27.86
N GLU A 199 -2.20 13.70 28.49
CA GLU A 199 -3.47 12.96 28.55
C GLU A 199 -4.07 12.77 27.15
N ILE A 200 -4.03 13.80 26.30
CA ILE A 200 -4.50 13.72 24.91
C ILE A 200 -3.63 12.75 24.11
N ILE A 201 -2.30 12.84 24.27
CA ILE A 201 -1.37 11.93 23.59
C ILE A 201 -1.64 10.47 24.00
N GLU A 202 -1.90 10.22 25.28
CA GLU A 202 -2.20 8.88 25.77
C GLU A 202 -3.56 8.37 25.27
N ILE A 203 -4.56 9.24 25.11
CA ILE A 203 -5.82 8.90 24.43
C ILE A 203 -5.54 8.50 22.98
N LEU A 204 -4.72 9.26 22.26
CA LEU A 204 -4.37 8.94 20.87
C LEU A 204 -3.60 7.61 20.77
N ARG A 205 -2.65 7.36 21.68
CA ARG A 205 -1.86 6.13 21.73
C ARG A 205 -2.73 4.91 22.06
N SER A 206 -3.56 5.00 23.09
CA SER A 206 -4.44 3.91 23.55
C SER A 206 -5.42 3.45 22.47
N ASN A 207 -5.86 4.37 21.61
CA ASN A 207 -6.77 4.07 20.51
C ASN A 207 -6.06 3.78 19.17
N SER A 208 -4.73 3.68 19.16
CA SER A 208 -3.92 3.49 17.93
C SER A 208 -4.18 4.56 16.86
N TYR A 209 -4.38 5.82 17.26
CA TYR A 209 -4.57 6.94 16.34
C TYR A 209 -3.24 7.61 15.94
N LEU A 210 -2.16 7.31 16.65
CA LEU A 210 -0.81 7.76 16.28
C LEU A 210 -0.21 6.81 15.24
N ASN A 211 0.36 7.38 14.18
CA ASN A 211 1.11 6.67 13.14
C ASN A 211 2.58 7.07 13.13
#